data_AF-A0A927P6U9-F1
#
_entry.id   AF-A0A927P6U9-F1
#
_cell.length_a   1.000
_cell.length_b   1.000
_cell.length_c   1.000
_cell.angle_alpha   90.00
_cell.angle_beta   90.00
_cell.angle_gamma   90.00
#
_symmetry.space_group_name_H-M   'P 1'
#
loop_
_entity.id
_entity.type
_entity.pdbx_description
1 polymer ?
#
loop_
_entity_poly.entity_id
_entity_poly.type
_entity_poly.pdbx_seq_one_letter_code
_entity_poly.pdbx_strand_id
1 'polypeptide(L)'
;MKCFRRACCLLLCVLFLLPLSALGEEDVLTQAGLALFGSEVYYPQLTKAPDDALLEDINRLIVTGLHADQYLDRMALVMSNTVKITTTYTADVTGDVLTCVLSASGPLKNNRATHAFTSVNIDLLTGQEITLADVFASPEDAVICLETLLTETIAPELSAHLDASAVTPLPEMFALTPWGMTLYYPVEQLSALSGQAGAIHLTWGEVQSAGAELILSPGSILDRMGVFKHLTLSENTPALLEEALSGRCLPGIPAVLDEAVAPLVESHHLLIDPDLYEGGRMLSLQGAAFRQVYVLTDSLTEAFDLSVVQGVRADRLTLCGLVTGQTLREDYLAVLGQPRSTVTLAGDDAEKWRLPEGTSDYYSVGGMTLRLHCNQEGVLTIVFLTP
;
A
#
# COMPACT_ATOMS: atom_id res chain seq x y z
N MET A 1 -66.23 -14.68 -14.18
CA MET A 1 -66.33 -15.60 -13.03
C MET A 1 -64.97 -16.25 -12.80
N LYS A 2 -64.38 -16.00 -11.61
CA LYS A 2 -63.25 -16.70 -10.94
C LYS A 2 -61.86 -16.58 -11.62
N CYS A 3 -60.74 -16.34 -10.95
CA CYS A 3 -60.42 -15.99 -9.57
C CYS A 3 -58.93 -15.56 -9.53
N PHE A 4 -58.63 -14.67 -8.58
CA PHE A 4 -57.35 -14.08 -8.19
C PHE A 4 -56.34 -15.09 -7.60
N ARG A 5 -55.02 -14.88 -7.81
CA ARG A 5 -53.86 -15.19 -6.90
C ARG A 5 -52.55 -14.89 -7.67
N ARG A 6 -51.87 -13.75 -7.51
CA ARG A 6 -50.88 -13.39 -6.46
C ARG A 6 -50.00 -14.56 -5.98
N ALA A 7 -48.74 -14.58 -6.43
CA ALA A 7 -47.59 -15.21 -5.78
C ALA A 7 -46.36 -14.35 -6.15
N CYS A 8 -46.04 -13.33 -5.34
CA CYS A 8 -45.03 -13.35 -4.27
C CYS A 8 -43.62 -13.65 -4.76
N CYS A 9 -42.83 -12.58 -4.76
CA CYS A 9 -41.39 -12.51 -4.90
C CYS A 9 -40.67 -13.50 -3.97
N LEU A 10 -39.68 -14.19 -4.51
CA LEU A 10 -38.59 -14.79 -3.74
C LEU A 10 -37.29 -14.29 -4.36
N LEU A 11 -36.82 -13.17 -3.83
CA LEU A 11 -35.48 -12.64 -4.04
C LEU A 11 -34.56 -13.56 -3.21
N LEU A 12 -33.82 -14.43 -3.89
CA LEU A 12 -32.89 -15.36 -3.25
C LEU A 12 -31.54 -14.62 -3.09
N CYS A 13 -31.32 -13.96 -1.96
CA CYS A 13 -29.99 -13.48 -1.58
C CYS A 13 -29.13 -14.70 -1.21
N VAL A 14 -28.23 -15.10 -2.11
CA VAL A 14 -27.25 -16.14 -1.85
C VAL A 14 -25.99 -15.47 -1.31
N LEU A 15 -25.83 -15.47 0.02
CA LEU A 15 -24.56 -15.18 0.70
C LEU A 15 -23.61 -16.35 0.45
N PHE A 16 -22.60 -16.16 -0.40
CA PHE A 16 -21.48 -17.09 -0.51
C PHE A 16 -20.46 -16.76 0.58
N LEU A 17 -20.50 -17.53 1.68
CA LEU A 17 -19.42 -17.61 2.66
C LEU A 17 -18.35 -18.55 2.10
N LEU A 18 -17.26 -17.99 1.57
CA LEU A 18 -16.04 -18.76 1.29
C LEU A 18 -15.14 -18.71 2.55
N PRO A 19 -14.51 -19.84 2.95
CA PRO A 19 -13.77 -19.89 4.19
C PRO A 19 -12.36 -19.32 4.01
N LEU A 20 -12.05 -18.24 4.72
CA LEU A 20 -10.66 -17.87 4.98
C LEU A 20 -10.16 -18.75 6.13
N SER A 21 -9.05 -19.45 5.90
CA SER A 21 -8.45 -20.34 6.89
C SER A 21 -7.42 -19.57 7.71
N ALA A 22 -7.74 -19.21 8.95
CA ALA A 22 -6.82 -19.18 10.08
C ALA A 22 -7.63 -19.03 11.39
N LEU A 23 -7.27 -19.83 12.39
CA LEU A 23 -7.90 -19.90 13.71
C LEU A 23 -7.60 -18.64 14.54
N GLY A 24 -8.65 -18.04 15.12
CA GLY A 24 -8.55 -17.47 16.47
C GLY A 24 -8.62 -15.95 16.65
N GLU A 25 -9.54 -15.25 16.00
CA GLU A 25 -10.15 -13.99 16.47
C GLU A 25 -11.50 -13.88 15.74
N GLU A 26 -12.58 -13.43 16.40
CA GLU A 26 -13.81 -13.13 15.65
C GLU A 26 -13.50 -11.94 14.75
N ASP A 27 -13.41 -12.21 13.44
CA ASP A 27 -13.00 -11.24 12.42
C ASP A 27 -13.83 -9.95 12.54
N VAL A 28 -13.13 -8.84 12.82
CA VAL A 28 -13.76 -7.53 13.06
C VAL A 28 -14.44 -7.04 11.78
N LEU A 29 -13.94 -7.48 10.62
CA LEU A 29 -14.43 -7.16 9.29
C LEU A 29 -15.01 -8.41 8.61
N THR A 30 -16.06 -8.23 7.83
CA THR A 30 -16.64 -9.28 6.97
C THR A 30 -16.89 -8.74 5.58
N GLN A 31 -17.06 -9.63 4.60
CA GLN A 31 -17.41 -9.25 3.25
C GLN A 31 -18.93 -9.07 3.11
N ALA A 32 -19.35 -7.89 2.66
CA ALA A 32 -20.70 -7.63 2.18
C ALA A 32 -20.70 -7.43 0.66
N GLY A 33 -21.86 -7.56 0.02
CA GLY A 33 -21.99 -7.33 -1.41
C GLY A 33 -22.91 -8.30 -2.14
N LEU A 34 -22.82 -8.29 -3.46
CA LEU A 34 -23.68 -9.07 -4.34
C LEU A 34 -22.91 -9.50 -5.59
N ALA A 35 -23.13 -10.75 -6.00
CA ALA A 35 -22.80 -11.25 -7.34
C ALA A 35 -24.09 -11.48 -8.13
N LEU A 36 -24.18 -10.89 -9.31
CA LEU A 36 -25.37 -10.98 -10.16
C LEU A 36 -25.00 -10.93 -11.65
N PHE A 37 -25.42 -11.95 -12.41
CA PHE A 37 -25.23 -12.07 -13.87
C PHE A 37 -23.78 -11.80 -14.34
N GLY A 38 -22.79 -12.28 -13.56
CA GLY A 38 -21.36 -12.15 -13.85
C GLY A 38 -20.73 -10.83 -13.44
N SER A 39 -21.50 -9.87 -12.91
CA SER A 39 -20.95 -8.74 -12.16
C SER A 39 -20.82 -9.10 -10.69
N GLU A 40 -19.80 -8.59 -10.03
CA GLU A 40 -19.48 -8.83 -8.63
C GLU A 40 -19.10 -7.50 -7.98
N VAL A 41 -19.85 -7.11 -6.94
CA VAL A 41 -19.53 -5.94 -6.11
C VAL A 41 -19.48 -6.41 -4.67
N TYR A 42 -18.26 -6.44 -4.14
CA TYR A 42 -17.94 -6.76 -2.75
C TYR A 42 -17.20 -5.60 -2.09
N TYR A 43 -17.47 -5.40 -0.80
CA TYR A 43 -16.91 -4.35 0.04
C TYR A 43 -16.86 -4.81 1.51
N PRO A 44 -16.00 -4.20 2.34
CA PRO A 44 -15.87 -4.58 3.76
C PRO A 44 -17.07 -4.09 4.58
N GLN A 45 -17.40 -4.82 5.64
CA GLN A 45 -18.41 -4.45 6.63
C GLN A 45 -17.85 -4.72 8.03
N LEU A 46 -17.91 -3.71 8.90
CA LEU A 46 -17.58 -3.85 10.31
C LEU A 46 -18.68 -4.66 11.00
N THR A 47 -18.30 -5.67 11.77
CA THR A 47 -19.25 -6.54 12.48
C THR A 47 -19.53 -6.11 13.92
N LYS A 48 -18.65 -5.30 14.49
CA LYS A 48 -18.70 -4.91 15.90
C LYS A 48 -18.18 -3.49 16.09
N ALA A 49 -18.87 -2.74 16.94
CA ALA A 49 -18.42 -1.48 17.51
C ALA A 49 -18.93 -1.40 18.97
N PRO A 50 -18.47 -0.42 19.77
CA PRO A 50 -18.95 -0.24 21.14
C PRO A 50 -20.46 0.00 21.28
N ASP A 51 -21.10 0.54 20.23
CA ASP A 51 -22.54 0.82 20.18
C ASP A 51 -23.10 0.48 18.78
N ASP A 52 -24.35 0.02 18.73
CA ASP A 52 -25.03 -0.38 17.49
C ASP A 52 -25.27 0.83 16.56
N ALA A 53 -25.55 2.01 17.12
CA ALA A 53 -25.73 3.22 16.32
C ALA A 53 -24.41 3.65 15.65
N LEU A 54 -23.30 3.58 16.39
CA LEU A 54 -21.96 3.84 15.85
C LEU A 54 -21.59 2.81 14.77
N LEU A 55 -21.93 1.53 14.97
CA LEU A 55 -21.71 0.48 13.98
C LEU A 55 -22.48 0.74 12.68
N GLU A 56 -23.74 1.15 12.78
CA GLU A 56 -24.57 1.52 11.63
C GLU A 56 -24.02 2.75 10.90
N ASP A 57 -23.58 3.76 11.65
CA ASP A 57 -22.98 4.98 11.11
C ASP A 57 -21.66 4.69 10.36
N ILE A 58 -20.76 3.90 10.95
CA ILE A 58 -19.51 3.48 10.31
C ILE A 58 -19.80 2.67 9.04
N ASN A 59 -20.68 1.66 9.10
CA ASN A 59 -20.98 0.84 7.93
C ASN A 59 -21.65 1.64 6.81
N ARG A 60 -22.50 2.63 7.15
CA ARG A 60 -23.06 3.57 6.17
C ARG A 60 -21.97 4.42 5.53
N LEU A 61 -20.99 4.87 6.31
CA LEU A 61 -19.85 5.63 5.80
C LEU A 61 -18.95 4.76 4.91
N ILE A 62 -18.73 3.49 5.23
CA ILE A 62 -17.99 2.55 4.36
C ILE A 62 -18.69 2.43 3.00
N VAL A 63 -20.00 2.15 2.99
CA VAL A 63 -20.77 2.00 1.74
C VAL A 63 -20.72 3.27 0.90
N THR A 64 -20.91 4.43 1.53
CA THR A 64 -20.98 5.72 0.84
C THR A 64 -19.60 6.16 0.35
N GLY A 65 -18.56 6.11 1.20
CA GLY A 65 -17.20 6.54 0.87
C GLY A 65 -16.53 5.65 -0.18
N LEU A 66 -16.82 4.35 -0.19
CA LEU A 66 -16.35 3.45 -1.25
C LEU A 66 -17.21 3.50 -2.52
N HIS A 67 -18.30 4.27 -2.53
CA HIS A 67 -19.31 4.28 -3.61
C HIS A 67 -19.88 2.89 -3.93
N ALA A 68 -19.92 1.99 -2.94
CA ALA A 68 -20.38 0.62 -3.13
C ALA A 68 -21.86 0.55 -3.54
N ASP A 69 -22.68 1.45 -3.01
CA ASP A 69 -24.07 1.66 -3.40
C ASP A 69 -24.21 2.00 -4.89
N GLN A 70 -23.39 2.93 -5.39
CA GLN A 70 -23.39 3.34 -6.80
C GLN A 70 -23.02 2.17 -7.72
N TYR A 71 -22.04 1.33 -7.32
CA TYR A 71 -21.67 0.15 -8.10
C TYR A 71 -22.77 -0.92 -8.07
N LEU A 72 -23.41 -1.17 -6.92
CA LEU A 72 -24.55 -2.09 -6.81
C LEU A 72 -25.72 -1.65 -7.70
N ASP A 73 -26.07 -0.37 -7.69
CA ASP A 73 -27.11 0.19 -8.55
C ASP A 73 -26.75 0.05 -10.03
N ARG A 74 -25.48 0.31 -10.36
CA ARG A 74 -24.96 0.20 -11.73
C ARG A 74 -24.99 -1.23 -12.23
N MET A 75 -24.73 -2.24 -11.40
CA MET A 75 -24.76 -3.66 -11.79
C MET A 75 -26.09 -4.03 -12.46
N ALA A 76 -27.22 -3.55 -11.92
CA ALA A 76 -28.55 -3.81 -12.46
C ALA A 76 -28.74 -3.21 -13.87
N LEU A 77 -28.10 -2.07 -14.14
CA LEU A 77 -28.19 -1.37 -15.43
C LEU A 77 -27.32 -2.00 -16.52
N VAL A 78 -26.26 -2.72 -16.15
CA VAL A 78 -25.28 -3.30 -17.09
C VAL A 78 -25.43 -4.83 -17.23
N MET A 79 -26.54 -5.39 -16.77
CA MET A 79 -26.81 -6.83 -16.82
C MET A 79 -26.69 -7.43 -18.23
N SER A 80 -27.10 -6.68 -19.27
CA SER A 80 -27.02 -7.10 -20.67
C SER A 80 -25.67 -6.79 -21.34
N ASN A 81 -24.77 -6.07 -20.68
CA ASN A 81 -23.46 -5.73 -21.25
C ASN A 81 -22.54 -6.96 -21.25
N THR A 82 -21.66 -7.03 -22.25
CA THR A 82 -20.61 -8.06 -22.33
C THR A 82 -19.56 -7.86 -21.24
N VAL A 83 -19.16 -6.61 -20.99
CA VAL A 83 -18.23 -6.26 -19.91
C VAL A 83 -19.01 -6.09 -18.61
N LYS A 84 -18.53 -6.74 -17.55
CA LYS A 84 -19.14 -6.76 -16.22
C LYS A 84 -18.42 -5.83 -15.27
N ILE A 85 -19.07 -5.53 -14.14
CA ILE A 85 -18.44 -4.79 -13.04
C ILE A 85 -17.84 -5.82 -12.10
N THR A 86 -16.58 -5.62 -11.73
CA THR A 86 -15.88 -6.43 -10.74
C THR A 86 -15.21 -5.51 -9.75
N THR A 87 -15.36 -5.79 -8.45
CA THR A 87 -14.63 -5.07 -7.40
C THR A 87 -13.75 -5.98 -6.59
N THR A 88 -12.63 -5.45 -6.15
CA THR A 88 -11.77 -6.02 -5.11
C THR A 88 -11.55 -4.93 -4.06
N TYR A 89 -11.28 -5.32 -2.82
CA TYR A 89 -11.04 -4.35 -1.76
C TYR A 89 -9.94 -4.80 -0.81
N THR A 90 -9.34 -3.82 -0.13
CA THR A 90 -8.49 -4.01 1.03
C THR A 90 -9.08 -3.22 2.18
N ALA A 91 -9.09 -3.81 3.38
CA ALA A 91 -9.55 -3.15 4.58
C ALA A 91 -8.64 -3.56 5.74
N ASP A 92 -8.13 -2.58 6.47
CA ASP A 92 -7.25 -2.81 7.60
C ASP A 92 -7.64 -1.91 8.77
N VAL A 93 -7.52 -2.45 9.98
CA VAL A 93 -7.71 -1.71 11.23
C VAL A 93 -6.37 -1.59 11.92
N THR A 94 -5.84 -0.37 11.96
CA THR A 94 -4.62 -0.05 12.68
C THR A 94 -4.97 0.87 13.86
N GLY A 95 -4.78 0.38 15.08
CA GLY A 95 -5.24 1.09 16.28
C GLY A 95 -6.75 1.27 16.23
N ASP A 96 -7.22 2.52 16.30
CA ASP A 96 -8.63 2.88 16.17
C ASP A 96 -8.96 3.52 14.80
N VAL A 97 -8.18 3.20 13.77
CA VAL A 97 -8.37 3.74 12.41
C VAL A 97 -8.68 2.59 11.45
N LEU A 98 -9.84 2.66 10.80
CA LEU A 98 -10.20 1.76 9.71
C LEU A 98 -9.90 2.44 8.38
N THR A 99 -9.07 1.80 7.56
CA THR A 99 -8.80 2.25 6.19
C THR A 99 -9.31 1.22 5.21
N CYS A 100 -10.19 1.65 4.31
CA CYS A 100 -10.76 0.83 3.26
C CYS A 100 -10.41 1.41 1.89
N VAL A 101 -10.05 0.54 0.95
CA VAL A 101 -9.83 0.89 -0.45
C VAL A 101 -10.56 -0.13 -1.31
N LEU A 102 -11.31 0.34 -2.30
CA LEU A 102 -12.01 -0.48 -3.27
C LEU A 102 -11.51 -0.15 -4.67
N SER A 103 -11.05 -1.17 -5.36
CA SER A 103 -10.75 -1.15 -6.80
C SER A 103 -11.98 -1.63 -7.55
N ALA A 104 -12.47 -0.83 -8.48
CA ALA A 104 -13.60 -1.18 -9.34
C ALA A 104 -13.15 -1.16 -10.79
N SER A 105 -13.55 -2.19 -11.54
CA SER A 105 -13.32 -2.31 -12.99
C SER A 105 -14.62 -2.58 -13.72
N GLY A 106 -14.77 -2.01 -14.92
CA GLY A 106 -15.91 -2.26 -15.81
C GLY A 106 -16.68 -0.99 -16.21
N PRO A 107 -17.95 -1.10 -16.64
CA PRO A 107 -18.78 0.04 -17.07
C PRO A 107 -19.31 0.87 -15.88
N LEU A 108 -18.40 1.50 -15.13
CA LEU A 108 -18.67 2.14 -13.83
C LEU A 108 -19.61 3.35 -13.92
N LYS A 109 -19.30 4.33 -14.78
CA LYS A 109 -20.12 5.55 -14.96
C LYS A 109 -20.95 5.52 -16.24
N ASN A 110 -20.38 4.98 -17.31
CA ASN A 110 -21.00 4.87 -18.63
C ASN A 110 -20.85 3.44 -19.16
N ASN A 111 -21.18 3.18 -20.42
CA ASN A 111 -21.09 1.83 -20.99
C ASN A 111 -19.68 1.46 -21.47
N ARG A 112 -18.67 2.33 -21.28
CA ARG A 112 -17.27 2.03 -21.57
C ARG A 112 -16.62 1.44 -20.31
N ALA A 113 -15.81 0.42 -20.52
CA ALA A 113 -14.98 -0.13 -19.46
C ALA A 113 -13.99 0.95 -18.99
N THR A 114 -13.90 1.10 -17.67
CA THR A 114 -12.96 1.99 -17.00
C THR A 114 -12.53 1.36 -15.66
N HIS A 115 -11.55 1.97 -15.01
CA HIS A 115 -11.06 1.60 -13.69
C HIS A 115 -11.19 2.79 -12.74
N ALA A 116 -11.53 2.54 -11.48
CA ALA A 116 -11.52 3.56 -10.44
C ALA A 116 -11.08 2.97 -9.10
N PHE A 117 -10.42 3.80 -8.31
CA PHE A 117 -10.21 3.57 -6.89
C PHE A 117 -11.13 4.49 -6.09
N THR A 118 -11.70 3.95 -5.02
CA THR A 118 -12.38 4.71 -3.98
C THR A 118 -11.78 4.31 -2.63
N SER A 119 -11.67 5.25 -1.71
CA SER A 119 -11.12 4.99 -0.39
C SER A 119 -11.85 5.77 0.67
N VAL A 120 -11.83 5.25 1.90
CA VAL A 120 -12.35 5.95 3.07
C VAL A 120 -11.49 5.58 4.27
N ASN A 121 -11.15 6.58 5.08
CA ASN A 121 -10.46 6.42 6.35
C ASN A 121 -11.44 6.82 7.45
N ILE A 122 -11.63 5.99 8.46
CA ILE A 122 -12.66 6.18 9.48
C ILE A 122 -12.02 6.10 10.86
N ASP A 123 -12.29 7.09 11.69
CA ASP A 123 -11.98 7.05 13.12
C ASP A 123 -13.03 6.17 13.82
N LEU A 124 -12.61 5.00 14.30
CA LEU A 124 -13.50 4.03 14.95
C LEU A 124 -14.02 4.50 16.33
N LEU A 125 -13.40 5.52 16.94
CA LEU A 125 -13.88 6.10 18.20
C LEU A 125 -15.06 7.06 17.98
N THR A 126 -15.08 7.76 16.84
CA THR A 126 -16.07 8.82 16.56
C THR A 126 -17.04 8.47 15.43
N GLY A 127 -16.70 7.47 14.61
CA GLY A 127 -17.44 7.10 13.40
C GLY A 127 -17.35 8.13 12.27
N GLN A 128 -16.43 9.10 12.37
CA GLN A 128 -16.25 10.14 11.37
C GLN A 128 -15.18 9.77 10.34
N GLU A 129 -15.32 10.33 9.15
CA GLU A 129 -14.31 10.25 8.11
C GLU A 129 -13.08 11.09 8.50
N ILE A 130 -11.90 10.49 8.34
CA ILE A 130 -10.61 11.14 8.57
C ILE A 130 -10.21 11.88 7.30
N THR A 131 -9.93 13.18 7.45
CA THR A 131 -9.55 14.08 6.37
C THR A 131 -8.10 14.55 6.51
N LEU A 132 -7.60 15.32 5.54
CA LEU A 132 -6.27 15.94 5.64
C LEU A 132 -6.14 16.86 6.86
N ALA A 133 -7.23 17.46 7.35
CA ALA A 133 -7.25 18.30 8.56
C ALA A 133 -6.96 17.53 9.85
N ASP A 134 -7.15 16.21 9.83
CA ASP A 134 -6.87 15.34 10.98
C ASP A 134 -5.45 14.78 10.95
N VAL A 135 -4.76 14.89 9.80
CA VAL A 135 -3.42 14.36 9.53
C VAL A 135 -2.36 15.46 9.59
N PHE A 136 -2.67 16.65 9.08
CA PHE A 136 -1.73 17.75 8.91
C PHE A 136 -2.11 18.96 9.77
N ALA A 137 -1.10 19.61 10.36
CA ALA A 137 -1.30 20.81 11.17
C ALA A 137 -1.85 21.98 10.32
N SER A 138 -1.43 22.06 9.06
CA SER A 138 -1.94 22.99 8.04
C SER A 138 -2.22 22.21 6.75
N PRO A 139 -3.48 21.87 6.44
CA PRO A 139 -3.82 21.10 5.23
C PRO A 139 -3.47 21.83 3.94
N GLU A 140 -3.62 23.16 3.91
CA GLU A 140 -3.31 23.97 2.73
C GLU A 140 -1.81 23.96 2.44
N ASP A 141 -0.97 24.16 3.46
CA ASP A 141 0.49 24.09 3.30
C ASP A 141 0.95 22.67 2.96
N ALA A 142 0.32 21.65 3.56
CA ALA A 142 0.60 20.25 3.24
C ALA A 142 0.31 19.94 1.77
N VAL A 143 -0.83 20.40 1.22
CA VAL A 143 -1.12 20.23 -0.21
C VAL A 143 -0.03 20.86 -1.07
N ILE A 144 0.41 22.08 -0.76
CA ILE A 144 1.49 22.76 -1.50
C ILE A 144 2.79 21.92 -1.46
N CYS A 145 3.23 21.51 -0.27
CA CYS A 145 4.42 20.69 -0.08
C CYS A 145 4.36 19.37 -0.85
N LEU A 146 3.21 18.68 -0.76
CA LEU A 146 3.00 17.40 -1.45
C LEU A 146 2.95 17.57 -2.96
N GLU A 147 2.28 18.60 -3.49
CA GLU A 147 2.24 18.88 -4.92
C GLU A 147 3.62 19.26 -5.49
N THR A 148 4.43 19.98 -4.71
CA THR A 148 5.84 20.24 -5.05
C THR A 148 6.65 18.95 -5.11
N LEU A 149 6.57 18.10 -4.08
CA LEU A 149 7.23 16.78 -4.08
C LEU A 149 6.80 15.94 -5.29
N LEU A 150 5.49 15.89 -5.55
CA LEU A 150 4.91 15.14 -6.66
C LEU A 150 5.43 15.64 -8.01
N THR A 151 5.49 16.96 -8.20
CA THR A 151 5.86 17.55 -9.50
C THR A 151 7.37 17.54 -9.74
N GLU A 152 8.17 17.85 -8.73
CA GLU A 152 9.62 18.06 -8.88
C GLU A 152 10.42 16.77 -8.75
N THR A 153 9.92 15.80 -7.97
CA THR A 153 10.65 14.56 -7.67
C THR A 153 9.96 13.35 -8.28
N ILE A 154 8.68 13.15 -7.96
CA ILE A 154 8.00 11.88 -8.28
C ILE A 154 7.58 11.79 -9.75
N ALA A 155 7.03 12.85 -10.33
CA ALA A 155 6.60 12.84 -11.73
C ALA A 155 7.75 12.54 -12.71
N PRO A 156 8.96 13.12 -12.55
CA PRO A 156 10.13 12.73 -13.32
C PRO A 156 10.44 11.23 -13.24
N GLU A 157 10.36 10.63 -12.05
CA GLU A 157 10.58 9.19 -11.82
C GLU A 157 9.54 8.31 -12.52
N LEU A 158 8.29 8.77 -12.58
CA LEU A 158 7.17 8.04 -13.16
C LEU A 158 7.02 8.22 -14.68
N SER A 159 7.60 9.28 -15.25
CA SER A 159 7.38 9.71 -16.63
C SER A 159 7.71 8.68 -17.72
N ALA A 160 8.55 7.69 -17.40
CA ALA A 160 8.87 6.59 -18.32
C ALA A 160 7.85 5.44 -18.30
N HIS A 161 6.92 5.42 -17.33
CA HIS A 161 6.13 4.24 -17.00
C HIS A 161 4.62 4.49 -16.84
N LEU A 162 4.17 5.75 -16.86
CA LEU A 162 2.77 6.13 -16.77
C LEU A 162 2.38 7.05 -17.92
N ASP A 163 1.14 6.92 -18.41
CA ASP A 163 0.53 7.94 -19.27
C ASP A 163 0.04 9.07 -18.36
N ALA A 164 0.99 9.90 -17.91
CA ALA A 164 0.76 10.93 -16.90
C ALA A 164 0.13 12.16 -17.54
N SER A 165 -1.18 12.37 -17.32
CA SER A 165 -1.87 13.58 -17.76
C SER A 165 -1.74 14.74 -16.76
N ALA A 166 -1.53 14.48 -15.46
CA ALA A 166 -0.87 15.35 -14.47
C ALA A 166 -0.86 14.69 -13.08
N VAL A 167 0.20 14.83 -12.29
CA VAL A 167 0.20 14.40 -10.87
C VAL A 167 -0.44 15.41 -9.92
N THR A 168 -0.84 16.57 -10.46
CA THR A 168 -1.56 17.64 -9.77
C THR A 168 -2.87 17.95 -10.50
N PRO A 169 -3.94 18.39 -9.80
CA PRO A 169 -4.01 18.62 -8.36
C PRO A 169 -3.93 17.32 -7.54
N LEU A 170 -3.63 17.43 -6.25
CA LEU A 170 -3.67 16.30 -5.31
C LEU A 170 -5.07 15.64 -5.34
N PRO A 171 -5.17 14.30 -5.40
CA PRO A 171 -6.46 13.64 -5.43
C PRO A 171 -7.16 13.70 -4.07
N GLU A 172 -8.49 13.71 -4.08
CA GLU A 172 -9.31 13.66 -2.86
C GLU A 172 -9.23 12.29 -2.16
N MET A 173 -9.00 11.21 -2.93
CA MET A 173 -8.98 9.84 -2.44
C MET A 173 -7.58 9.45 -1.95
N PHE A 174 -7.47 9.13 -0.67
CA PHE A 174 -6.25 8.61 -0.07
C PHE A 174 -6.53 7.50 0.94
N ALA A 175 -5.51 6.67 1.21
CA ALA A 175 -5.52 5.65 2.25
C ALA A 175 -4.34 5.86 3.20
N LEU A 176 -4.61 5.72 4.51
CA LEU A 176 -3.61 5.81 5.56
C LEU A 176 -3.13 4.42 5.98
N THR A 177 -1.84 4.31 6.27
CA THR A 177 -1.22 3.13 6.86
C THR A 177 -0.17 3.57 7.89
N PRO A 178 0.31 2.69 8.78
CA PRO A 178 1.46 2.99 9.63
C PRO A 178 2.72 3.43 8.87
N TRP A 179 2.83 3.06 7.60
CA TRP A 179 4.04 3.18 6.78
C TRP A 179 4.03 4.38 5.83
N GLY A 180 2.84 4.93 5.57
CA GLY A 180 2.67 6.08 4.70
C GLY A 180 1.22 6.31 4.29
N MET A 181 1.07 7.20 3.32
CA MET A 181 -0.21 7.55 2.70
C MET A 181 -0.17 7.19 1.21
N THR A 182 -1.22 6.53 0.72
CA THR A 182 -1.39 6.24 -0.70
C THR A 182 -2.44 7.15 -1.30
N LEU A 183 -2.08 7.87 -2.35
CA LEU A 183 -2.93 8.76 -3.13
C LEU A 183 -3.50 8.00 -4.33
N TYR A 184 -4.82 8.02 -4.51
CA TYR A 184 -5.51 7.33 -5.59
C TYR A 184 -6.06 8.33 -6.61
N TYR A 185 -5.52 8.29 -7.82
CA TYR A 185 -5.86 9.25 -8.85
C TYR A 185 -7.04 8.76 -9.70
N PRO A 186 -7.88 9.68 -10.21
CA PRO A 186 -8.78 9.37 -11.30
C PRO A 186 -8.00 8.85 -12.51
N VAL A 187 -8.54 7.85 -13.21
CA VAL A 187 -7.88 7.24 -14.38
C VAL A 187 -7.59 8.26 -15.49
N GLU A 188 -8.41 9.31 -15.60
CA GLU A 188 -8.21 10.37 -16.59
C GLU A 188 -7.04 11.32 -16.24
N GLN A 189 -6.59 11.31 -14.99
CA GLN A 189 -5.51 12.16 -14.46
C GLN A 189 -4.18 11.40 -14.35
N LEU A 190 -4.23 10.15 -13.92
CA LEU A 190 -3.05 9.27 -13.89
C LEU A 190 -3.50 7.85 -14.20
N SER A 191 -2.86 7.23 -15.18
CA SER A 191 -3.12 5.84 -15.53
C SER A 191 -1.83 5.07 -15.78
N ALA A 192 -1.86 3.80 -15.38
CA ALA A 192 -0.84 2.85 -15.78
C ALA A 192 -0.97 2.52 -17.26
N LEU A 193 0.11 2.02 -17.88
CA LEU A 193 0.08 1.56 -19.28
C LEU A 193 -0.95 0.43 -19.51
N SER A 194 -1.35 -0.28 -18.45
CA SER A 194 -2.46 -1.26 -18.47
C SER A 194 -3.85 -0.62 -18.64
N GLY A 195 -3.96 0.70 -18.55
CA GLY A 195 -5.23 1.45 -18.56
C GLY A 195 -5.94 1.50 -17.19
N GLN A 196 -5.29 1.02 -16.13
CA GLN A 196 -5.80 1.14 -14.76
C GLN A 196 -5.52 2.53 -14.18
N ALA A 197 -6.37 2.96 -13.24
CA ALA A 197 -6.14 4.20 -12.51
C ALA A 197 -4.81 4.12 -11.73
N GLY A 198 -4.05 5.21 -11.72
CA GLY A 198 -2.77 5.29 -11.03
C GLY A 198 -2.92 5.55 -9.54
N ALA A 199 -1.92 5.11 -8.78
CA ALA A 199 -1.80 5.42 -7.36
C ALA A 199 -0.34 5.72 -7.01
N ILE A 200 -0.12 6.63 -6.06
CA ILE A 200 1.22 7.03 -5.60
C ILE A 200 1.27 6.87 -4.09
N HIS A 201 2.24 6.09 -3.59
CA HIS A 201 2.48 5.96 -2.16
C HIS A 201 3.62 6.88 -1.73
N LEU A 202 3.40 7.60 -0.62
CA LEU A 202 4.36 8.47 0.04
C LEU A 202 4.62 7.90 1.43
N THR A 203 5.89 7.64 1.76
CA THR A 203 6.22 7.26 3.14
C THR A 203 6.09 8.47 4.05
N TRP A 204 5.84 8.24 5.34
CA TRP A 204 5.79 9.35 6.29
C TRP A 204 7.10 10.14 6.36
N GLY A 205 8.24 9.49 6.11
CA GLY A 205 9.53 10.17 6.01
C GLY A 205 9.62 11.12 4.81
N GLU A 206 9.09 10.75 3.65
CA GLU A 206 9.00 11.63 2.48
C GLU A 206 8.09 12.82 2.73
N VAL A 207 6.94 12.58 3.37
CA VAL A 207 5.98 13.63 3.71
C VAL A 207 6.61 14.67 4.65
N GLN A 208 7.36 14.23 5.67
CA GLN A 208 8.11 15.14 6.54
C GLN A 208 9.24 15.87 5.80
N SER A 209 9.98 15.19 4.93
CA SER A 209 11.04 15.81 4.12
C SER A 209 10.52 16.88 3.16
N ALA A 210 9.31 16.71 2.64
CA ALA A 210 8.66 17.72 1.81
C ALA A 210 8.25 18.98 2.59
N GLY A 211 8.33 18.97 3.92
CA GLY A 211 7.96 20.08 4.79
C GLY A 211 6.50 20.08 5.22
N ALA A 212 5.74 19.01 4.94
CA ALA A 212 4.36 18.89 5.40
C ALA A 212 4.34 18.53 6.90
N GLU A 213 3.78 19.43 7.72
CA GLU A 213 3.76 19.26 9.18
C GLU A 213 2.68 18.26 9.62
N LEU A 214 3.11 17.10 10.10
CA LEU A 214 2.26 16.02 10.61
C LEU A 214 1.77 16.29 12.04
N ILE A 215 0.51 15.96 12.33
CA ILE A 215 -0.02 15.95 13.70
C ILE A 215 0.41 14.64 14.37
N LEU A 216 1.45 14.71 15.20
CA LEU A 216 2.01 13.57 15.94
C LEU A 216 1.79 13.69 17.47
N SER A 217 0.88 14.56 17.89
CA SER A 217 0.56 14.75 19.31
C SER A 217 -0.15 13.51 19.90
N PRO A 218 0.01 13.23 21.20
CA PRO A 218 -0.65 12.10 21.84
C PRO A 218 -2.16 12.09 21.61
N GLY A 219 -2.70 10.96 21.17
CA GLY A 219 -4.12 10.75 20.86
C GLY A 219 -4.58 11.21 19.47
N SER A 220 -3.70 11.82 18.67
CA SER A 220 -3.96 12.11 17.26
C SER A 220 -4.11 10.83 16.42
N ILE A 221 -4.67 10.95 15.20
CA ILE A 221 -4.84 9.83 14.28
C ILE A 221 -3.51 9.09 14.05
N LEU A 222 -2.45 9.82 13.72
CA LEU A 222 -1.14 9.23 13.42
C LEU A 222 -0.44 8.65 14.65
N ASP A 223 -0.66 9.22 15.83
CA ASP A 223 -0.18 8.66 17.10
C ASP A 223 -0.84 7.30 17.40
N ARG A 224 -2.18 7.22 17.25
CA ARG A 224 -2.92 5.95 17.44
C ARG A 224 -2.55 4.89 16.42
N MET A 225 -2.18 5.28 15.21
CA MET A 225 -1.65 4.37 14.18
C MET A 225 -0.18 3.98 14.43
N GLY A 226 0.47 4.55 15.44
CA GLY A 226 1.86 4.26 15.78
C GLY A 226 2.88 4.83 14.79
N VAL A 227 2.56 5.88 14.04
CA VAL A 227 3.46 6.46 13.02
C VAL A 227 4.74 7.02 13.66
N PHE A 228 4.64 7.63 14.84
CA PHE A 228 5.78 8.27 15.51
C PHE A 228 6.96 7.31 15.74
N LYS A 229 6.70 6.07 16.18
CA LYS A 229 7.74 5.05 16.42
C LYS A 229 8.42 4.57 15.13
N HIS A 230 7.83 4.82 13.96
CA HIS A 230 8.44 4.49 12.66
C HIS A 230 9.27 5.63 12.09
N LEU A 231 9.09 6.86 12.58
CA LEU A 231 9.83 8.05 12.15
C LEU A 231 11.06 8.35 13.02
N THR A 232 11.08 7.87 14.27
CA THR A 232 12.11 8.25 15.24
C THR A 232 12.97 7.07 15.64
N LEU A 233 14.29 7.22 15.51
CA LEU A 233 15.24 6.28 16.11
C LEU A 233 15.18 6.36 17.64
N SER A 234 15.09 5.21 18.29
CA SER A 234 15.02 5.11 19.75
C SER A 234 15.67 3.83 20.26
N GLU A 235 15.92 3.73 21.56
CA GLU A 235 16.44 2.50 22.19
C GLU A 235 15.56 1.26 21.93
N ASN A 236 14.28 1.46 21.58
CA ASN A 236 13.35 0.38 21.24
C ASN A 236 13.42 -0.06 19.76
N THR A 237 14.14 0.66 18.91
CA THR A 237 14.23 0.37 17.47
C THR A 237 14.62 -1.10 17.18
N PRO A 238 15.59 -1.73 17.86
CA PRO A 238 15.89 -3.15 17.62
C PRO A 238 14.68 -4.08 17.82
N ALA A 239 13.91 -3.89 18.89
CA ALA A 239 12.71 -4.70 19.16
C ALA A 239 11.60 -4.42 18.14
N LEU A 240 11.42 -3.15 17.75
CA LEU A 240 10.46 -2.77 16.71
C LEU A 240 10.82 -3.35 15.34
N LEU A 241 12.11 -3.47 15.01
CA LEU A 241 12.56 -4.13 13.78
C LEU A 241 12.25 -5.63 13.79
N GLU A 242 12.46 -6.31 14.92
CA GLU A 242 12.09 -7.73 15.04
C GLU A 242 10.59 -7.94 14.86
N GLU A 243 9.75 -7.09 15.45
CA GLU A 243 8.29 -7.12 15.30
C GLU A 243 7.89 -6.85 13.85
N ALA A 244 8.37 -5.75 13.28
CA ALA A 244 8.01 -5.29 11.94
C ALA A 244 8.41 -6.28 10.83
N LEU A 245 9.53 -6.99 11.01
CA LEU A 245 10.04 -7.93 10.02
C LEU A 245 9.58 -9.38 10.29
N SER A 246 8.84 -9.65 11.36
CA SER A 246 8.40 -11.01 11.73
C SER A 246 7.63 -11.73 10.62
N GLY A 247 6.92 -11.00 9.77
CA GLY A 247 6.23 -11.49 8.57
C GLY A 247 7.15 -11.82 7.39
N ARG A 248 8.47 -11.74 7.54
CA ARG A 248 9.46 -11.94 6.47
C ARG A 248 9.26 -11.02 5.26
N CYS A 249 8.79 -9.81 5.48
CA CYS A 249 8.63 -8.78 4.45
C CYS A 249 9.05 -7.42 5.00
N LEU A 250 9.34 -6.48 4.10
CA LEU A 250 9.41 -5.08 4.49
C LEU A 250 7.97 -4.56 4.65
N PRO A 251 7.64 -3.88 5.76
CA PRO A 251 6.26 -3.43 5.97
C PRO A 251 5.76 -2.48 4.88
N GLY A 252 4.50 -2.67 4.48
CA GLY A 252 3.87 -1.91 3.39
C GLY A 252 4.29 -2.37 1.98
N ILE A 253 5.20 -3.34 1.86
CA ILE A 253 5.62 -3.92 0.58
C ILE A 253 5.08 -5.35 0.49
N PRO A 254 4.21 -5.67 -0.49
CA PRO A 254 3.59 -6.99 -0.59
C PRO A 254 4.53 -8.00 -1.26
N ALA A 255 5.71 -8.22 -0.68
CA ALA A 255 6.69 -9.22 -1.13
C ALA A 255 7.28 -9.93 0.09
N VAL A 256 6.90 -11.19 0.29
CA VAL A 256 7.34 -12.03 1.41
C VAL A 256 8.50 -12.91 0.94
N LEU A 257 9.57 -12.96 1.74
CA LEU A 257 10.72 -13.81 1.44
C LEU A 257 10.32 -15.29 1.32
N ASP A 258 10.95 -15.98 0.37
CA ASP A 258 10.76 -17.39 -0.01
C ASP A 258 9.41 -17.74 -0.63
N GLU A 259 8.49 -16.77 -0.79
CA GLU A 259 7.27 -16.99 -1.58
C GLU A 259 7.55 -17.00 -3.08
N ALA A 260 6.65 -17.63 -3.84
CA ALA A 260 6.74 -17.69 -5.28
C ALA A 260 6.59 -16.28 -5.90
N VAL A 261 7.43 -15.97 -6.89
CA VAL A 261 7.38 -14.68 -7.60
C VAL A 261 6.20 -14.60 -8.56
N ALA A 262 5.76 -15.74 -9.14
CA ALA A 262 4.75 -15.74 -10.19
C ALA A 262 3.41 -15.07 -9.78
N PRO A 263 2.80 -15.38 -8.62
CA PRO A 263 1.58 -14.69 -8.18
C PRO A 263 1.79 -13.18 -7.96
N LEU A 264 2.99 -12.78 -7.54
CA LEU A 264 3.33 -11.39 -7.33
C LEU A 264 3.38 -10.61 -8.66
N VAL A 265 4.01 -11.20 -9.68
CA VAL A 265 4.06 -10.63 -11.03
C VAL A 265 2.69 -10.65 -11.70
N GLU A 266 1.88 -11.69 -11.47
CA GLU A 266 0.51 -11.74 -12.00
C GLU A 266 -0.37 -10.62 -11.44
N SER A 267 -0.24 -10.33 -10.14
CA SER A 267 -1.03 -9.30 -9.46
C SER A 267 -0.56 -7.87 -9.71
N HIS A 268 0.75 -7.65 -9.81
CA HIS A 268 1.34 -6.30 -9.88
C HIS A 268 1.94 -5.95 -11.24
N HIS A 269 2.14 -6.92 -12.12
CA HIS A 269 2.79 -6.78 -13.42
C HIS A 269 4.23 -6.23 -13.35
N LEU A 270 5.04 -6.52 -14.36
CA LEU A 270 6.35 -5.90 -14.50
C LEU A 270 6.18 -4.43 -14.91
N LEU A 271 6.96 -3.55 -14.30
CA LEU A 271 7.08 -2.15 -14.71
C LEU A 271 8.03 -2.01 -15.90
N ILE A 272 9.15 -2.72 -15.84
CA ILE A 272 10.19 -2.79 -16.87
C ILE A 272 10.74 -4.22 -16.94
N ASP A 273 11.52 -4.48 -18.00
CA ASP A 273 12.27 -5.72 -18.09
C ASP A 273 13.20 -5.88 -16.87
N PRO A 274 13.28 -7.10 -16.29
CA PRO A 274 14.15 -7.34 -15.16
C PRO A 274 15.62 -7.01 -15.44
N ASP A 275 16.27 -6.36 -14.47
CA ASP A 275 17.71 -6.08 -14.53
C ASP A 275 18.51 -7.16 -13.80
N LEU A 276 19.79 -7.30 -14.14
CA LEU A 276 20.72 -8.21 -13.48
C LEU A 276 21.61 -7.45 -12.48
N TYR A 277 21.92 -8.13 -11.38
CA TYR A 277 22.91 -7.70 -10.41
C TYR A 277 23.75 -8.92 -9.99
N GLU A 278 24.84 -8.69 -9.26
CA GLU A 278 25.78 -9.74 -8.83
C GLU A 278 25.08 -10.95 -8.16
N GLY A 279 24.02 -10.69 -7.40
CA GLY A 279 23.30 -11.73 -6.66
C GLY A 279 22.14 -12.39 -7.41
N GLY A 280 21.81 -11.96 -8.63
CA GLY A 280 20.68 -12.50 -9.39
C GLY A 280 19.98 -11.47 -10.26
N ARG A 281 18.66 -11.38 -10.10
CA ARG A 281 17.78 -10.52 -10.90
C ARG A 281 16.96 -9.58 -10.01
N MET A 282 16.78 -8.35 -10.48
CA MET A 282 15.94 -7.32 -9.85
C MET A 282 14.67 -7.15 -10.68
N LEU A 283 13.51 -7.41 -10.05
CA LEU A 283 12.21 -7.16 -10.64
C LEU A 283 11.67 -5.82 -10.15
N SER A 284 11.27 -4.97 -11.09
CA SER A 284 10.49 -3.77 -10.79
C SER A 284 9.04 -4.06 -11.15
N LEU A 285 8.14 -3.85 -10.20
CA LEU A 285 6.71 -4.17 -10.32
C LEU A 285 5.88 -2.89 -10.37
N GLN A 286 4.71 -2.95 -11.00
CA GLN A 286 3.76 -1.84 -10.92
C GLN A 286 3.08 -1.80 -9.55
N GLY A 287 2.42 -0.69 -9.26
CA GLY A 287 1.71 -0.48 -8.00
C GLY A 287 2.45 0.46 -7.06
N ALA A 288 1.67 1.22 -6.31
CA ALA A 288 2.15 2.32 -5.48
C ALA A 288 3.20 1.88 -4.44
N ALA A 289 3.01 0.69 -3.86
CA ALA A 289 3.93 0.11 -2.87
C ALA A 289 5.35 -0.12 -3.45
N PHE A 290 5.46 -0.42 -4.75
CA PHE A 290 6.72 -0.80 -5.39
C PHE A 290 7.54 0.35 -5.98
N ARG A 291 7.13 1.61 -5.82
CA ARG A 291 7.93 2.77 -6.31
C ARG A 291 9.33 2.76 -5.70
N GLN A 292 10.38 2.61 -6.52
CA GLN A 292 11.77 2.48 -6.04
C GLN A 292 12.00 1.29 -5.07
N VAL A 293 11.21 0.23 -5.23
CA VAL A 293 11.37 -1.04 -4.52
C VAL A 293 11.53 -2.15 -5.55
N TYR A 294 12.47 -3.04 -5.30
CA TYR A 294 12.83 -4.12 -6.21
C TYR A 294 12.74 -5.46 -5.49
N VAL A 295 12.07 -6.41 -6.13
CA VAL A 295 12.04 -7.80 -5.69
C VAL A 295 13.26 -8.50 -6.24
N LEU A 296 14.07 -9.07 -5.36
CA LEU A 296 15.29 -9.77 -5.71
C LEU A 296 15.00 -11.26 -5.84
N THR A 297 15.50 -11.87 -6.91
CA THR A 297 15.28 -13.27 -7.19
C THR A 297 16.52 -13.90 -7.81
N ASP A 298 16.54 -15.22 -7.89
CA ASP A 298 17.64 -15.95 -8.50
C ASP A 298 17.75 -15.66 -10.01
N SER A 299 18.90 -15.98 -10.60
CA SER A 299 19.12 -15.94 -12.04
C SER A 299 19.24 -17.36 -12.65
N LEU A 300 18.72 -18.38 -11.97
CA LEU A 300 18.95 -19.78 -12.32
C LEU A 300 18.16 -20.22 -13.56
N THR A 301 17.03 -19.57 -13.85
CA THR A 301 16.16 -19.88 -14.99
C THR A 301 15.98 -18.67 -15.92
N GLU A 302 15.83 -18.93 -17.22
CA GLU A 302 15.51 -17.87 -18.20
C GLU A 302 14.17 -17.20 -17.85
N ALA A 303 13.16 -17.97 -17.44
CA ALA A 303 11.88 -17.48 -16.89
C ALA A 303 11.93 -17.37 -15.36
N PHE A 304 11.28 -16.38 -14.75
CA PHE A 304 11.18 -16.24 -13.28
C PHE A 304 9.96 -16.96 -12.67
N ASP A 305 9.19 -17.69 -13.47
CA ASP A 305 7.93 -18.33 -13.03
C ASP A 305 8.14 -19.39 -11.92
N LEU A 306 9.35 -19.93 -11.82
CA LEU A 306 9.74 -20.91 -10.79
C LEU A 306 10.60 -20.30 -9.68
N SER A 307 10.92 -19.01 -9.78
CA SER A 307 11.79 -18.35 -8.82
C SER A 307 11.02 -17.92 -7.59
N VAL A 308 11.75 -17.73 -6.49
CA VAL A 308 11.22 -17.24 -5.21
C VAL A 308 11.76 -15.86 -4.89
N VAL A 309 11.09 -15.15 -3.99
CA VAL A 309 11.57 -13.88 -3.46
C VAL A 309 12.78 -14.15 -2.56
N GLN A 310 13.99 -13.90 -3.06
CA GLN A 310 15.24 -14.05 -2.31
C GLN A 310 15.65 -12.79 -1.56
N GLY A 311 14.97 -11.68 -1.83
CA GLY A 311 15.19 -10.44 -1.12
C GLY A 311 14.26 -9.34 -1.58
N VAL A 312 14.22 -8.28 -0.81
CA VAL A 312 13.58 -7.02 -1.18
C VAL A 312 14.61 -5.92 -0.97
N ARG A 313 14.80 -5.09 -2.00
CA ARG A 313 15.59 -3.87 -1.94
C ARG A 313 14.63 -2.68 -1.99
N ALA A 314 14.72 -1.79 -1.02
CA ALA A 314 13.97 -0.55 -0.97
C ALA A 314 14.94 0.63 -0.95
N ASP A 315 14.91 1.43 -2.01
CA ASP A 315 15.64 2.70 -2.09
C ASP A 315 14.83 3.83 -1.42
N ARG A 316 13.56 3.54 -1.13
CA ARG A 316 12.59 4.40 -0.44
C ARG A 316 11.93 3.63 0.70
N LEU A 317 12.23 3.99 1.95
CA LEU A 317 11.69 3.31 3.12
C LEU A 317 11.61 4.25 4.34
N THR A 318 10.60 4.00 5.19
CA THR A 318 10.51 4.49 6.56
C THR A 318 10.22 3.30 7.46
N LEU A 319 11.20 2.88 8.27
CA LEU A 319 11.13 1.67 9.09
C LEU A 319 11.78 1.90 10.45
N CYS A 320 10.97 2.03 11.50
CA CYS A 320 11.44 2.06 12.90
C CYS A 320 12.51 3.14 13.19
N GLY A 321 12.42 4.29 12.51
CA GLY A 321 13.39 5.39 12.57
C GLY A 321 14.47 5.34 11.50
N LEU A 322 14.59 4.24 10.75
CA LEU A 322 15.44 4.15 9.56
C LEU A 322 14.68 4.75 8.38
N VAL A 323 15.11 5.93 7.94
CA VAL A 323 14.51 6.69 6.86
C VAL A 323 15.55 6.92 5.77
N THR A 324 15.31 6.35 4.60
CA THR A 324 16.19 6.52 3.44
C THR A 324 16.26 7.99 3.03
N GLY A 325 17.45 8.48 2.71
CA GLY A 325 17.73 9.88 2.39
C GLY A 325 17.89 10.80 3.61
N GLN A 326 17.66 10.31 4.83
CA GLN A 326 17.68 11.14 6.04
C GLN A 326 18.58 10.58 7.15
N THR A 327 18.42 9.31 7.51
CA THR A 327 19.11 8.73 8.67
C THR A 327 20.61 8.63 8.43
N LEU A 328 21.41 9.13 9.37
CA LEU A 328 22.87 9.00 9.31
C LEU A 328 23.31 7.66 9.87
N ARG A 329 24.42 7.15 9.32
CA ARG A 329 25.07 5.92 9.76
C ARG A 329 25.45 5.93 11.23
N GLU A 330 25.96 7.05 11.72
CA GLU A 330 26.33 7.18 13.13
C GLU A 330 25.13 7.05 14.07
N ASP A 331 23.95 7.56 13.66
CA ASP A 331 22.74 7.54 14.48
C ASP A 331 22.21 6.12 14.65
N TYR A 332 22.08 5.36 13.54
CA TYR A 332 21.62 3.98 13.67
C TYR A 332 22.66 3.08 14.31
N LEU A 333 23.97 3.35 14.17
CA LEU A 333 24.99 2.58 14.89
C LEU A 333 24.91 2.80 16.40
N ALA A 334 24.59 4.00 16.84
CA ALA A 334 24.39 4.31 18.26
C ALA A 334 23.20 3.54 18.85
N VAL A 335 22.15 3.31 18.04
CA VAL A 335 20.91 2.66 18.47
C VAL A 335 20.92 1.15 18.29
N LEU A 336 21.34 0.66 17.13
CA LEU A 336 21.37 -0.77 16.78
C LEU A 336 22.62 -1.49 17.28
N GLY A 337 23.66 -0.74 17.66
CA GLY A 337 24.96 -1.28 18.01
C GLY A 337 25.77 -1.73 16.80
N GLN A 338 26.80 -2.53 17.05
CA GLN A 338 27.73 -2.98 16.02
C GLN A 338 27.05 -3.96 15.06
N PRO A 339 27.18 -3.75 13.74
CA PRO A 339 26.70 -4.72 12.76
C PRO A 339 27.51 -6.01 12.82
N ARG A 340 26.92 -7.10 12.33
CA ARG A 340 27.59 -8.39 12.19
C ARG A 340 28.80 -8.29 11.25
N SER A 341 28.65 -7.52 10.19
CA SER A 341 29.71 -7.22 9.23
C SER A 341 29.46 -5.88 8.56
N THR A 342 30.54 -5.25 8.11
CA THR A 342 30.52 -4.00 7.35
C THR A 342 31.34 -4.22 6.07
N VAL A 343 30.81 -3.76 4.93
CA VAL A 343 31.47 -3.86 3.62
C VAL A 343 31.42 -2.51 2.93
N THR A 344 32.59 -1.98 2.57
CA THR A 344 32.70 -0.79 1.71
C THR A 344 32.68 -1.22 0.25
N LEU A 345 31.84 -0.56 -0.55
CA LEU A 345 31.69 -0.79 -1.98
C LEU A 345 32.13 0.46 -2.74
N ALA A 346 32.99 0.29 -3.73
CA ALA A 346 33.50 1.35 -4.59
C ALA A 346 33.72 0.83 -6.02
N GLY A 347 33.70 1.74 -7.00
CA GLY A 347 33.92 1.42 -8.41
C GLY A 347 33.05 0.27 -8.91
N ASP A 348 33.68 -0.64 -9.66
CA ASP A 348 33.04 -1.80 -10.28
C ASP A 348 32.24 -2.66 -9.28
N ASP A 349 32.68 -2.74 -8.01
CA ASP A 349 31.96 -3.53 -7.01
C ASP A 349 30.65 -2.86 -6.57
N ALA A 350 30.58 -1.53 -6.55
CA ALA A 350 29.29 -0.85 -6.33
C ALA A 350 28.37 -1.03 -7.55
N GLU A 351 28.91 -0.92 -8.77
CA GLU A 351 28.15 -1.04 -10.02
C GLU A 351 27.53 -2.44 -10.19
N LYS A 352 28.27 -3.52 -9.90
CA LYS A 352 27.77 -4.91 -9.98
C LYS A 352 26.54 -5.15 -9.10
N TRP A 353 26.46 -4.46 -7.96
CA TRP A 353 25.32 -4.55 -7.05
C TRP A 353 24.22 -3.53 -7.35
N ARG A 354 24.39 -2.71 -8.41
CA ARG A 354 23.53 -1.58 -8.76
C ARG A 354 23.39 -0.58 -7.61
N LEU A 355 24.50 -0.35 -6.89
CA LEU A 355 24.55 0.53 -5.71
C LEU A 355 25.41 1.76 -5.98
N PRO A 356 25.11 2.90 -5.32
CA PRO A 356 26.09 3.96 -5.21
C PRO A 356 27.31 3.50 -4.42
N GLU A 357 28.43 4.19 -4.58
CA GLU A 357 29.59 3.96 -3.73
C GLU A 357 29.26 4.31 -2.27
N GLY A 358 29.77 3.51 -1.33
CA GLY A 358 29.41 3.68 0.07
C GLY A 358 29.68 2.47 0.94
N THR A 359 28.93 2.36 2.04
CA THR A 359 29.15 1.34 3.08
C THR A 359 27.87 0.58 3.35
N SER A 360 27.96 -0.75 3.40
CA SER A 360 26.87 -1.66 3.75
C SER A 360 27.11 -2.29 5.11
N ASP A 361 26.19 -2.07 6.05
CA ASP A 361 26.17 -2.71 7.36
C ASP A 361 25.12 -3.82 7.39
N TYR A 362 25.49 -4.96 7.96
CA TYR A 362 24.64 -6.17 7.98
C TYR A 362 24.22 -6.50 9.40
N TYR A 363 22.92 -6.58 9.64
CA TYR A 363 22.31 -6.93 10.92
C TYR A 363 21.51 -8.23 10.79
N SER A 364 21.52 -9.03 11.85
CA SER A 364 20.67 -10.23 11.96
C SER A 364 19.42 -9.85 12.73
N VAL A 365 18.25 -9.95 12.12
CA VAL A 365 16.96 -9.58 12.73
C VAL A 365 15.96 -10.70 12.46
N GLY A 366 15.44 -11.35 13.51
CA GLY A 366 14.41 -12.38 13.36
C GLY A 366 14.78 -13.57 12.46
N GLY A 367 16.07 -13.90 12.35
CA GLY A 367 16.56 -14.95 11.45
C GLY A 367 16.64 -14.55 9.98
N MET A 368 16.53 -13.26 9.67
CA MET A 368 16.78 -12.64 8.37
C MET A 368 18.02 -11.75 8.46
N THR A 369 18.53 -11.35 7.30
CA THR A 369 19.58 -10.36 7.16
C THR A 369 18.99 -9.02 6.71
N LEU A 370 19.08 -8.00 7.58
CA LEU A 370 18.81 -6.61 7.26
C LEU A 370 20.12 -5.92 6.88
N ARG A 371 20.25 -5.49 5.63
CA ARG A 371 21.42 -4.74 5.16
C ARG A 371 21.05 -3.27 4.96
N LEU A 372 21.78 -2.39 5.64
CA LEU A 372 21.65 -0.95 5.57
C LEU A 372 22.82 -0.39 4.75
N HIS A 373 22.52 0.22 3.61
CA HIS A 373 23.53 0.76 2.72
C HIS A 373 23.50 2.30 2.77
N CYS A 374 24.64 2.90 3.12
CA CYS A 374 24.83 4.34 3.17
C CYS A 374 25.74 4.80 2.04
N ASN A 375 25.49 5.98 1.50
CA ASN A 375 26.37 6.64 0.53
C ASN A 375 27.69 7.11 1.17
N GLN A 376 28.53 7.79 0.39
CA GLN A 376 29.82 8.32 0.85
C GLN A 376 29.68 9.41 1.93
N GLU A 377 28.56 10.14 1.96
CA GLU A 377 28.26 11.09 3.04
C GLU A 377 27.78 10.42 4.33
N GLY A 378 27.59 9.09 4.32
CA GLY A 378 27.11 8.34 5.48
C GLY A 378 25.60 8.42 5.69
N VAL A 379 24.83 8.88 4.71
CA VAL A 379 23.37 8.89 4.73
C VAL A 379 22.85 7.53 4.26
N LEU A 380 21.91 6.93 4.99
CA LEU A 380 21.20 5.72 4.59
C LEU A 380 20.45 5.96 3.28
N THR A 381 20.76 5.20 2.23
CA THR A 381 20.12 5.35 0.92
C THR A 381 19.29 4.14 0.55
N ILE A 382 19.71 2.93 0.94
CA ILE A 382 19.08 1.69 0.48
C ILE A 382 19.01 0.69 1.63
N VAL A 383 17.86 0.03 1.75
CA VAL A 383 17.63 -1.05 2.71
C VAL A 383 17.36 -2.34 1.97
N PHE A 384 18.01 -3.42 2.40
CA PHE A 384 17.79 -4.76 1.90
C PHE A 384 17.26 -5.65 3.01
N LEU A 385 16.25 -6.44 2.70
CA LEU A 385 15.82 -7.58 3.48
C LEU A 385 16.10 -8.86 2.69
N THR A 386 16.84 -9.78 3.28
CA THR A 386 17.21 -11.08 2.68
C THR A 386 17.12 -12.17 3.74
N PRO A 387 17.04 -13.47 3.37
CA PRO A 387 17.01 -14.58 4.31
C PRO A 387 18.16 -14.62 5.34
#